data_AF-R1HJF1-F1
#
_entry.id   AF-R1HJF1-F1
#
_cell.length_a   1.000
_cell.length_b   1.000
_cell.length_c   1.000
_cell.angle_alpha   90.00
_cell.angle_beta   90.00
_cell.angle_gamma   90.00
#
_symmetry.space_group_name_H-M   'P 1'
#
loop_
_entity.id
_entity.type
_entity.pdbx_description
1 polymer ?
#
loop_
_entity_poly.entity_id
_entity_poly.type
_entity_poly.pdbx_seq_one_letter_code
_entity_poly.pdbx_strand_id
1 'polypeptide(L)'
;MLGGGFGAGLAEALRRLSGAGLLQVPTTYLLVTVLWGAGLALAAVLGVLGFAVAVPLRRLRRGIPEIVELMEHDRQQEAQAAAAWARSAWERRHLHHLALAVASAMSAGGAALLVLRFGFGLVPGWFGPLSAIGVVALGALAAGLLRVVYTAARTPQRSRHLGALADLVCFWPRAAHPTVPPCYALKVVPELAARAREHLAEPGTRVVLSGYNLGSLLTLMAAARLAAELPPADLERVGVLTAGSPLQWGYQRAFPALLPQEALERLFADLDGRWRALCRGTDIFGGGVTTWRHSVADRRLHGVGFLPDGGFGPVSATADGTGVLILGGDHWLPDPLRGPTGRHRWAPGVLKHQDYVVDAEWDHAVAMAAGLGKPSWGEQGSLFGDFPPKR
;
A
#
# COMPACT_ATOMS: atom_id res chain seq x y z
N MET A 1 -23.21 12.57 -3.93
CA MET A 1 -23.71 11.59 -4.93
C MET A 1 -23.91 10.19 -4.35
N LEU A 2 -22.97 9.62 -3.57
CA LEU A 2 -23.10 8.27 -3.00
C LEU A 2 -24.34 8.07 -2.12
N GLY A 3 -24.61 8.96 -1.16
CA GLY A 3 -25.80 8.87 -0.30
C GLY A 3 -27.12 8.93 -1.08
N GLY A 4 -27.19 9.78 -2.11
CA GLY A 4 -28.35 9.85 -3.01
C GLY A 4 -28.52 8.60 -3.88
N GLY A 5 -27.42 7.98 -4.30
CA GLY A 5 -27.42 6.70 -5.02
C GLY A 5 -27.98 5.55 -4.19
N PHE A 6 -27.47 5.37 -2.97
CA PHE A 6 -27.99 4.34 -2.06
C PHE A 6 -29.43 4.59 -1.64
N GLY A 7 -29.81 5.85 -1.37
CA GLY A 7 -31.20 6.20 -1.04
C GLY A 7 -32.17 5.90 -2.19
N ALA A 8 -31.81 6.27 -3.42
CA ALA A 8 -32.62 5.97 -4.60
C ALA A 8 -32.70 4.47 -4.89
N GLY A 9 -31.57 3.75 -4.76
CA GLY A 9 -31.51 2.30 -4.93
C GLY A 9 -32.36 1.54 -3.91
N LEU A 10 -32.30 1.91 -2.63
CA LEU A 10 -33.09 1.29 -1.56
C LEU A 10 -34.58 1.56 -1.73
N ALA A 11 -34.96 2.81 -2.01
CA ALA A 11 -36.37 3.16 -2.22
C ALA A 11 -36.97 2.39 -3.41
N GLU A 12 -36.24 2.27 -4.51
CA GLU A 12 -36.70 1.53 -5.69
C GLU A 12 -36.71 0.02 -5.45
N ALA A 13 -35.74 -0.53 -4.70
CA ALA A 13 -35.73 -1.95 -4.31
C ALA A 13 -36.90 -2.30 -3.40
N LEU A 14 -37.17 -1.50 -2.36
CA LEU A 14 -38.30 -1.71 -1.45
C LEU A 14 -39.64 -1.60 -2.17
N ARG A 15 -39.77 -0.65 -3.11
CA ARG A 15 -40.98 -0.51 -3.93
C ARG A 15 -41.25 -1.76 -4.77
N ARG A 16 -40.22 -2.32 -5.38
CA ARG A 16 -40.33 -3.54 -6.21
C ARG A 16 -40.59 -4.80 -5.37
N LEU A 17 -39.93 -4.94 -4.22
CA LEU A 17 -40.06 -6.10 -3.34
C LEU A 17 -41.40 -6.14 -2.59
N SER A 18 -41.96 -4.98 -2.24
CA SER A 18 -43.24 -4.88 -1.53
C SER A 18 -44.46 -4.97 -2.46
N GLY A 19 -44.26 -5.05 -3.78
CA GLY A 19 -45.35 -4.99 -4.75
C GLY A 19 -46.12 -3.67 -4.75
N ALA A 20 -45.61 -2.64 -4.05
CA ALA A 20 -46.28 -1.36 -3.85
C ALA A 20 -46.08 -0.44 -5.07
N GLY A 21 -46.55 -0.89 -6.24
CA GLY A 21 -46.49 -0.13 -7.50
C GLY A 21 -47.25 1.21 -7.45
N LEU A 22 -48.14 1.39 -6.47
CA LEU A 22 -48.89 2.62 -6.21
C LEU A 22 -48.05 3.72 -5.53
N LEU A 23 -46.91 3.39 -4.91
CA LEU A 23 -46.01 4.39 -4.34
C LEU A 23 -45.25 5.11 -5.46
N GLN A 24 -45.53 6.40 -5.63
CA GLN A 24 -44.79 7.25 -6.56
C GLN A 24 -43.48 7.70 -5.93
N VAL A 25 -42.37 7.15 -6.42
CA VAL A 25 -41.03 7.67 -6.15
C VAL A 25 -40.70 8.79 -7.14
N PRO A 26 -39.91 9.81 -6.73
CA PRO A 26 -39.51 10.89 -7.62
C PRO A 26 -38.83 10.34 -8.88
N THR A 27 -39.18 10.86 -10.06
CA THR A 27 -38.57 10.47 -11.34
C THR A 27 -37.05 10.62 -11.35
N THR A 28 -36.52 11.54 -10.54
CA THR A 28 -35.07 11.72 -10.33
C THR A 28 -34.39 10.47 -9.78
N TYR A 29 -35.08 9.61 -9.03
CA TYR A 29 -34.52 8.35 -8.50
C TYR A 29 -34.27 7.35 -9.63
N LEU A 30 -35.12 7.34 -10.66
CA LEU A 30 -34.89 6.56 -11.87
C LEU A 30 -33.59 7.01 -12.56
N LEU A 31 -33.41 8.33 -12.73
CA LEU A 31 -32.21 8.88 -13.36
C LEU A 31 -30.94 8.55 -12.56
N VAL A 32 -31.00 8.65 -11.23
CA VAL A 32 -29.89 8.31 -10.34
C VAL A 32 -29.54 6.82 -10.41
N THR A 33 -30.54 5.93 -10.39
CA THR A 33 -30.30 4.48 -10.47
C THR A 33 -29.77 4.05 -11.84
N VAL A 34 -30.25 4.65 -12.93
CA VAL A 34 -29.69 4.45 -14.28
C VAL A 34 -28.24 4.89 -14.34
N LEU A 35 -27.92 6.08 -13.81
CA LEU A 35 -26.56 6.61 -13.82
C LEU A 35 -25.58 5.72 -13.06
N TRP A 36 -25.97 5.26 -11.87
CA TRP A 36 -25.16 4.34 -11.06
C TRP A 36 -25.04 2.95 -11.71
N GLY A 37 -26.11 2.43 -12.32
CA GLY A 37 -26.06 1.17 -13.06
C GLY A 37 -25.11 1.21 -14.24
N ALA A 38 -25.20 2.26 -15.06
CA ALA A 38 -24.30 2.47 -16.19
C ALA A 38 -22.84 2.68 -15.72
N GLY A 39 -22.63 3.47 -14.66
CA GLY A 39 -21.30 3.70 -14.07
C GLY A 39 -20.64 2.42 -13.55
N LEU A 40 -21.39 1.59 -12.82
CA LEU A 40 -20.88 0.30 -12.31
C LEU A 40 -20.62 -0.69 -13.44
N ALA A 41 -21.49 -0.76 -14.45
CA ALA A 41 -21.27 -1.59 -15.62
C ALA A 41 -20.00 -1.17 -16.38
N LEU A 42 -19.81 0.14 -16.58
CA LEU A 42 -18.60 0.68 -17.19
C LEU A 42 -17.35 0.32 -16.37
N ALA A 43 -17.40 0.51 -15.05
CA ALA A 43 -16.29 0.15 -14.17
C ALA A 43 -15.94 -1.35 -14.26
N ALA A 44 -16.95 -2.22 -14.31
CA ALA A 44 -16.77 -3.66 -14.47
C ALA A 44 -16.14 -4.01 -15.83
N VAL A 45 -16.64 -3.42 -16.93
CA VAL A 45 -16.08 -3.64 -18.28
C VAL A 45 -14.62 -3.18 -18.37
N LEU A 46 -14.33 -1.96 -17.91
CA LEU A 46 -12.96 -1.43 -17.91
C LEU A 46 -12.04 -2.26 -17.01
N GLY A 47 -12.55 -2.73 -15.87
CA GLY A 47 -11.84 -3.65 -14.97
C GLY A 47 -11.51 -4.98 -15.66
N VAL A 48 -12.48 -5.61 -16.32
CA VAL A 48 -12.27 -6.86 -17.07
C VAL A 48 -11.27 -6.66 -18.20
N LEU A 49 -11.40 -5.59 -18.99
CA LEU A 49 -10.44 -5.26 -20.05
C LEU A 49 -9.03 -5.05 -19.47
N GLY A 50 -8.91 -4.40 -18.32
CA GLY A 50 -7.64 -4.23 -17.62
C GLY A 50 -7.03 -5.55 -17.16
N PHE A 51 -7.76 -6.29 -16.34
CA PHE A 51 -7.23 -7.46 -15.62
C PHE A 51 -7.23 -8.75 -16.43
N ALA A 52 -8.25 -8.99 -17.25
CA ALA A 52 -8.39 -10.23 -18.03
C ALA A 52 -7.72 -10.12 -19.41
N VAL A 53 -7.48 -8.91 -19.93
CA VAL A 53 -6.88 -8.70 -21.25
C VAL A 53 -5.53 -7.97 -21.15
N ALA A 54 -5.48 -6.76 -20.59
CA ALA A 54 -4.26 -5.94 -20.65
C ALA A 54 -3.11 -6.50 -19.81
N VAL A 55 -3.37 -7.02 -18.60
CA VAL A 55 -2.36 -7.66 -17.75
C VAL A 55 -1.73 -8.90 -18.40
N PRO A 56 -2.49 -9.93 -18.85
CA PRO A 56 -1.89 -11.09 -19.49
C PRO A 56 -1.22 -10.74 -20.82
N LEU A 57 -1.81 -9.84 -21.63
CA LEU A 57 -1.18 -9.39 -22.88
C LEU A 57 0.15 -8.69 -22.62
N ARG A 58 0.23 -7.84 -21.59
CA ARG A 58 1.49 -7.21 -21.17
C ARG A 58 2.52 -8.25 -20.75
N ARG A 59 2.12 -9.27 -20.00
CA ARG A 59 3.00 -10.36 -19.56
C ARG A 59 3.53 -11.15 -20.76
N LEU A 60 2.67 -11.49 -21.72
CA LEU A 60 3.06 -12.17 -22.95
C LEU A 60 4.06 -11.33 -23.77
N ARG A 61 3.89 -10.01 -23.82
CA ARG A 61 4.76 -9.11 -24.59
C ARG A 61 6.08 -8.77 -23.92
N ARG A 62 6.10 -8.64 -22.59
CA ARG A 62 7.29 -8.19 -21.83
C ARG A 62 8.03 -9.30 -21.10
N GLY A 63 7.48 -10.51 -21.06
CA GLY A 63 8.09 -11.63 -20.34
C GLY A 63 8.09 -11.44 -18.82
N ILE A 64 9.03 -12.15 -18.19
CA ILE A 64 9.28 -12.09 -16.75
C ILE A 64 10.20 -10.90 -16.47
N PRO A 65 9.92 -10.07 -15.45
CA PRO A 65 10.84 -9.00 -15.08
C PRO A 65 12.21 -9.56 -14.66
N GLU A 66 13.30 -9.03 -15.20
CA GLU A 66 14.67 -9.50 -14.90
C GLU A 66 14.99 -9.48 -13.40
N ILE A 67 14.43 -8.53 -12.64
CA ILE A 67 14.58 -8.51 -11.17
C ILE A 67 13.97 -9.75 -10.50
N VAL A 68 12.86 -10.29 -11.03
CA VAL A 68 12.25 -11.53 -10.54
C VAL A 68 13.16 -12.72 -10.84
N GLU A 69 13.80 -12.74 -12.01
CA GLU A 69 14.77 -13.78 -12.38
C GLU A 69 16.02 -13.78 -11.47
N LEU A 70 16.42 -12.62 -10.95
CA LEU A 70 17.50 -12.53 -9.96
C LEU A 70 17.11 -13.10 -8.59
N MET A 71 15.85 -12.92 -8.20
CA MET A 71 15.37 -13.25 -6.86
C MET A 71 14.95 -14.73 -6.78
N GLU A 72 14.29 -15.25 -7.82
CA GLU A 72 13.67 -16.57 -7.80
C GLU A 72 14.54 -17.68 -8.41
N HIS A 73 14.54 -18.84 -7.74
CA HIS A 73 15.35 -20.00 -8.13
C HIS A 73 14.51 -21.14 -8.71
N ASP A 74 13.19 -21.11 -8.48
CA ASP A 74 12.23 -22.11 -8.96
C ASP A 74 11.31 -21.53 -10.03
N ARG A 75 11.12 -22.25 -11.14
CA ARG A 75 10.34 -21.79 -12.30
C ARG A 75 8.86 -21.55 -11.96
N GLN A 76 8.29 -22.35 -11.05
CA GLN A 76 6.88 -22.20 -10.67
C GLN A 76 6.69 -20.95 -9.80
N GLN A 77 7.59 -20.70 -8.85
CA GLN A 77 7.59 -19.49 -8.04
C GLN A 77 7.84 -18.23 -8.88
N GLU A 78 8.81 -18.28 -9.79
CA GLU A 78 9.12 -17.20 -10.73
C GLU A 78 7.89 -16.83 -11.58
N ALA A 79 7.16 -17.83 -12.10
CA ALA A 79 5.95 -17.60 -12.86
C ALA A 79 4.82 -16.96 -12.02
N GLN A 80 4.68 -17.36 -10.75
CA GLN A 80 3.70 -16.79 -9.82
C GLN A 80 4.07 -15.34 -9.45
N ALA A 81 5.33 -15.10 -9.11
CA ALA A 81 5.89 -13.78 -8.81
C ALA A 81 5.69 -12.83 -9.99
N ALA A 82 6.05 -13.25 -11.20
CA ALA A 82 5.89 -12.45 -12.41
C ALA A 82 4.42 -12.10 -12.68
N ALA A 83 3.49 -13.04 -12.46
CA ALA A 83 2.06 -12.79 -12.63
C ALA A 83 1.52 -11.80 -11.58
N ALA A 84 1.92 -11.94 -10.32
CA ALA A 84 1.55 -11.03 -9.25
C ALA A 84 2.14 -9.62 -9.48
N TRP A 85 3.42 -9.53 -9.83
CA TRP A 85 4.10 -8.28 -10.14
C TRP A 85 3.46 -7.57 -11.33
N ALA A 86 3.17 -8.29 -12.42
CA ALA A 86 2.53 -7.71 -13.60
C ALA A 86 1.15 -7.11 -13.27
N ARG A 87 0.35 -7.80 -12.44
CA ARG A 87 -0.93 -7.30 -11.94
C ARG A 87 -0.72 -6.04 -11.10
N SER A 88 0.14 -6.10 -10.09
CA SER A 88 0.39 -4.97 -9.18
C SER A 88 0.94 -3.74 -9.90
N ALA A 89 1.86 -3.93 -10.85
CA ALA A 89 2.38 -2.85 -11.67
C ALA A 89 1.34 -2.24 -12.63
N TRP A 90 0.36 -3.03 -13.08
CA TRP A 90 -0.76 -2.51 -13.86
C TRP A 90 -1.71 -1.69 -12.97
N GLU A 91 -2.04 -2.22 -11.78
CA GLU A 91 -2.89 -1.56 -10.79
C GLU A 91 -2.34 -0.19 -10.40
N ARG A 92 -1.08 -0.13 -9.95
CA ARG A 92 -0.41 1.12 -9.58
C ARG A 92 -0.43 2.17 -10.70
N ARG A 93 -0.32 1.74 -11.96
CA ARG A 93 -0.25 2.66 -13.12
C ARG A 93 -1.62 3.10 -13.64
N HIS A 94 -2.67 2.28 -13.53
CA HIS A 94 -3.93 2.54 -14.26
C HIS A 94 -5.17 2.64 -13.38
N LEU A 95 -5.13 2.27 -12.09
CA LEU A 95 -6.32 2.35 -11.24
C LEU A 95 -6.88 3.78 -11.14
N HIS A 96 -6.02 4.79 -11.05
CA HIS A 96 -6.45 6.18 -11.02
C HIS A 96 -7.04 6.64 -12.37
N HIS A 97 -6.49 6.19 -13.51
CA HIS A 97 -7.09 6.44 -14.82
C HIS A 97 -8.48 5.80 -14.95
N LEU A 98 -8.65 4.57 -14.44
CA LEU A 98 -9.95 3.89 -14.43
C LEU A 98 -10.95 4.64 -13.57
N ALA A 99 -10.56 5.05 -12.36
CA ALA A 99 -11.41 5.84 -11.47
C ALA A 99 -11.81 7.18 -12.10
N LEU A 100 -10.85 7.90 -12.71
CA LEU A 100 -11.12 9.16 -13.41
C LEU A 100 -12.02 8.96 -14.63
N ALA A 101 -11.79 7.92 -15.44
CA ALA A 101 -12.62 7.63 -16.61
C ALA A 101 -14.08 7.34 -16.21
N VAL A 102 -14.29 6.52 -15.16
CA VAL A 102 -15.63 6.24 -14.63
C VAL A 102 -16.26 7.51 -14.06
N ALA A 103 -15.52 8.29 -13.28
CA ALA A 103 -16.02 9.54 -12.70
C ALA A 103 -16.42 10.56 -13.78
N SER A 104 -15.58 10.76 -14.80
CA SER A 104 -15.85 11.64 -15.94
C SER A 104 -17.07 11.17 -16.75
N ALA A 105 -17.17 9.86 -17.02
CA ALA A 105 -18.32 9.30 -17.72
C ALA A 105 -19.62 9.46 -16.91
N MET A 106 -19.57 9.27 -15.60
CA MET A 106 -20.71 9.51 -14.71
C MET A 106 -21.09 10.98 -14.64
N SER A 107 -20.13 11.90 -14.61
CA SER A 107 -20.39 13.34 -14.64
C SER A 107 -21.05 13.76 -15.96
N ALA A 108 -20.53 13.31 -17.10
CA ALA A 108 -21.11 13.57 -18.43
C ALA A 108 -22.50 12.95 -18.58
N GLY A 109 -22.67 11.70 -18.15
CA GLY A 109 -23.97 11.01 -18.14
C GLY A 109 -24.98 11.72 -17.24
N GLY A 110 -24.56 12.19 -16.06
CA GLY A 110 -25.40 12.99 -15.17
C GLY A 110 -25.88 14.28 -15.82
N ALA A 111 -24.97 15.04 -16.45
CA ALA A 111 -25.32 16.26 -17.17
C ALA A 111 -26.30 15.98 -18.33
N ALA A 112 -26.06 14.92 -19.13
CA ALA A 112 -26.95 14.53 -20.21
C ALA A 112 -28.36 14.15 -19.71
N LEU A 113 -28.46 13.41 -18.60
CA LEU A 113 -29.75 13.05 -17.99
C LEU A 113 -30.49 14.28 -17.46
N LEU A 114 -29.78 15.27 -16.91
CA LEU A 114 -30.37 16.54 -16.48
C LEU A 114 -30.89 17.35 -17.67
N VAL A 115 -30.12 17.46 -18.75
CA VAL A 115 -30.56 18.14 -19.99
C VAL A 115 -31.77 17.43 -20.60
N LEU A 116 -31.77 16.10 -20.66
CA LEU A 116 -32.90 15.32 -21.17
C LEU A 116 -34.17 15.56 -20.33
N ARG A 117 -34.02 15.59 -19.00
CA ARG A 117 -35.14 15.76 -18.07
C ARG A 117 -35.69 17.18 -18.03
N PHE A 118 -34.82 18.18 -17.90
CA PHE A 118 -35.20 19.58 -17.66
C PHE A 118 -35.22 20.43 -18.93
N GLY A 119 -34.42 20.09 -19.93
CA GLY A 119 -34.43 20.76 -21.23
C GLY A 119 -35.50 20.21 -22.18
N PHE A 120 -35.62 18.88 -22.26
CA PHE A 120 -36.52 18.22 -23.22
C PHE A 120 -37.76 17.57 -22.60
N GLY A 121 -37.84 17.45 -21.27
CA GLY A 121 -38.97 16.79 -20.60
C GLY A 121 -39.07 15.27 -20.86
N LEU A 122 -38.01 14.66 -21.41
CA LEU A 122 -38.02 13.27 -21.87
C LEU A 122 -37.54 12.31 -20.78
N VAL A 123 -38.27 11.20 -20.61
CA VAL A 123 -37.83 10.04 -19.81
C VAL A 123 -38.08 8.79 -20.65
N PRO A 124 -37.06 8.32 -21.40
CA PRO A 124 -37.21 7.17 -22.27
C PRO A 124 -37.64 5.91 -21.50
N GLY A 125 -38.59 5.16 -22.05
CA GLY A 125 -39.09 3.92 -21.41
C GLY A 125 -38.03 2.84 -21.19
N TRP A 126 -36.96 2.84 -22.00
CA TRP A 126 -35.83 1.92 -21.88
C TRP A 126 -34.97 2.17 -20.63
N PHE A 127 -35.20 3.26 -19.88
CA PHE A 127 -34.56 3.48 -18.58
C PHE A 127 -34.99 2.47 -17.51
N GLY A 128 -36.17 1.87 -17.63
CA GLY A 128 -36.69 0.90 -16.64
C GLY A 128 -35.78 -0.32 -16.44
N PRO A 129 -35.39 -1.03 -17.51
CA PRO A 129 -34.42 -2.13 -17.44
C PRO A 129 -33.04 -1.71 -16.91
N LEU A 130 -32.48 -0.57 -17.37
CA LEU A 130 -31.18 -0.11 -16.84
C LEU A 130 -31.25 0.26 -15.36
N SER A 131 -32.35 0.86 -14.92
CA SER A 131 -32.60 1.13 -13.52
C SER A 131 -32.64 -0.16 -12.71
N ALA A 132 -33.28 -1.22 -13.22
CA ALA A 132 -33.31 -2.52 -12.56
C ALA A 132 -31.88 -3.07 -12.35
N ILE A 133 -31.05 -3.03 -13.39
CA ILE A 133 -29.63 -3.41 -13.32
C ILE A 133 -28.90 -2.53 -12.30
N GLY A 134 -29.14 -1.22 -12.32
CA GLY A 134 -28.55 -0.27 -11.39
C GLY A 134 -28.92 -0.51 -9.93
N VAL A 135 -30.19 -0.83 -9.66
CA VAL A 135 -30.67 -1.19 -8.31
C VAL A 135 -30.00 -2.47 -7.82
N VAL A 136 -29.91 -3.51 -8.66
CA VAL A 136 -29.22 -4.77 -8.30
C VAL A 136 -27.72 -4.51 -8.06
N ALA A 137 -27.07 -3.75 -8.94
CA ALA A 137 -25.65 -3.44 -8.82
C ALA A 137 -25.34 -2.60 -7.57
N LEU A 138 -26.17 -1.60 -7.25
CA LEU A 138 -26.08 -0.82 -6.02
C LEU A 138 -26.33 -1.68 -4.77
N GLY A 139 -27.30 -2.59 -4.82
CA GLY A 139 -27.57 -3.54 -3.73
C GLY A 139 -26.40 -4.49 -3.49
N ALA A 140 -25.80 -5.03 -4.56
CA ALA A 140 -24.60 -5.87 -4.50
C ALA A 140 -23.39 -5.09 -3.95
N LEU A 141 -23.22 -3.83 -4.38
CA LEU A 141 -22.19 -2.94 -3.86
C LEU A 141 -22.40 -2.67 -2.35
N ALA A 142 -23.63 -2.37 -1.93
CA ALA A 142 -23.98 -2.16 -0.52
C ALA A 142 -23.68 -3.41 0.32
N ALA A 143 -24.11 -4.59 -0.14
CA ALA A 143 -23.87 -5.86 0.54
C ALA A 143 -22.37 -6.19 0.62
N GLY A 144 -21.61 -5.90 -0.46
CA GLY A 144 -20.16 -6.04 -0.50
C GLY A 144 -19.46 -5.12 0.51
N LEU A 145 -19.82 -3.84 0.55
CA LEU A 145 -19.29 -2.87 1.53
C LEU A 145 -19.65 -3.29 2.96
N LEU A 146 -20.90 -3.70 3.21
CA LEU A 146 -21.34 -4.18 4.53
C LEU A 146 -20.56 -5.43 4.95
N ARG A 147 -20.31 -6.37 4.02
CA ARG A 147 -19.46 -7.53 4.27
C ARG A 147 -18.03 -7.11 4.62
N VAL A 148 -17.46 -6.13 3.94
CA VAL A 148 -16.12 -5.60 4.27
C VAL A 148 -16.12 -5.01 5.68
N VAL A 149 -17.09 -4.17 6.04
CA VAL A 149 -17.22 -3.59 7.38
C VAL A 149 -17.41 -4.67 8.44
N TYR A 150 -18.34 -5.61 8.22
CA TYR A 150 -18.62 -6.72 9.13
C TYR A 150 -17.38 -7.59 9.36
N THR A 151 -16.69 -7.98 8.28
CA THR A 151 -15.48 -8.81 8.40
C THR A 151 -14.33 -8.07 9.07
N ALA A 152 -14.18 -6.77 8.83
CA ALA A 152 -13.19 -5.96 9.53
C ALA A 152 -13.50 -5.78 11.01
N ALA A 153 -14.77 -5.65 11.39
CA ALA A 153 -15.19 -5.58 12.79
C ALA A 153 -15.01 -6.91 13.54
N ARG A 154 -15.11 -8.04 12.83
CA ARG A 154 -15.03 -9.39 13.42
C ARG A 154 -13.63 -10.00 13.37
N THR A 155 -12.69 -9.44 12.62
CA THR A 155 -11.34 -9.98 12.46
C THR A 155 -10.29 -8.89 12.67
N PRO A 156 -9.55 -8.90 13.81
CA PRO A 156 -8.52 -7.90 14.12
C PRO A 156 -7.47 -7.74 13.02
N GLN A 157 -7.12 -8.81 12.30
CA GLN A 157 -6.14 -8.79 11.22
C GLN A 157 -6.65 -8.11 9.93
N ARG A 158 -7.97 -8.05 9.70
CA ARG A 158 -8.60 -7.39 8.53
C ARG A 158 -9.03 -5.95 8.80
N SER A 159 -9.02 -5.50 10.05
CA SER A 159 -9.23 -4.08 10.40
C SER A 159 -8.18 -3.15 9.77
N ARG A 160 -7.01 -3.69 9.41
CA ARG A 160 -5.88 -2.99 8.77
C ARG A 160 -6.26 -2.20 7.52
N HIS A 161 -7.22 -2.67 6.72
CA HIS A 161 -7.64 -1.95 5.49
C HIS A 161 -8.54 -0.74 5.76
N LEU A 162 -9.41 -0.83 6.77
CA LEU A 162 -10.19 0.33 7.25
C LEU A 162 -9.31 1.31 8.03
N GLY A 163 -8.33 0.79 8.77
CA GLY A 163 -7.25 1.57 9.38
C GLY A 163 -6.52 2.43 8.35
N ALA A 164 -6.14 1.87 7.18
CA ALA A 164 -5.46 2.65 6.14
C ALA A 164 -6.27 3.85 5.60
N LEU A 165 -7.61 3.72 5.49
CA LEU A 165 -8.47 4.85 5.10
C LEU A 165 -8.59 5.89 6.22
N ALA A 166 -8.74 5.44 7.47
CA ALA A 166 -8.73 6.33 8.63
C ALA A 166 -7.38 7.05 8.76
N ASP A 167 -6.28 6.34 8.52
CA ASP A 167 -4.92 6.86 8.55
C ASP A 167 -4.74 7.92 7.45
N LEU A 168 -5.20 7.66 6.21
CA LEU A 168 -5.13 8.63 5.13
C LEU A 168 -5.87 9.93 5.47
N VAL A 169 -7.04 9.84 6.10
CA VAL A 169 -7.85 11.03 6.45
C VAL A 169 -7.27 11.74 7.66
N CYS A 170 -6.95 11.02 8.74
CA CYS A 170 -6.53 11.58 10.02
C CYS A 170 -5.02 11.88 10.10
N PHE A 171 -4.23 11.57 9.08
CA PHE A 171 -2.82 11.94 9.03
C PHE A 171 -2.61 13.44 8.80
N TRP A 172 -3.52 14.11 8.08
CA TRP A 172 -3.28 15.48 7.62
C TRP A 172 -3.64 16.54 8.66
N PRO A 173 -2.82 17.60 8.82
CA PRO A 173 -3.15 18.72 9.68
C PRO A 173 -4.49 19.33 9.28
N ARG A 174 -5.29 19.71 10.28
CA ARG A 174 -6.60 20.36 10.07
C ARG A 174 -6.50 21.67 9.29
N ALA A 175 -5.32 22.30 9.27
CA ALA A 175 -5.01 23.45 8.44
C ALA A 175 -5.22 23.22 6.94
N ALA A 176 -5.14 21.96 6.47
CA ALA A 176 -5.38 21.61 5.08
C ALA A 176 -6.88 21.57 4.72
N HIS A 177 -7.78 21.28 5.68
CA HIS A 177 -9.23 21.34 5.47
C HIS A 177 -10.01 21.28 6.82
N PRO A 178 -10.96 22.20 7.08
CA PRO A 178 -11.61 22.37 8.39
C PRO A 178 -12.49 21.19 8.84
N THR A 179 -12.93 20.35 7.91
CA THR A 179 -13.77 19.16 8.18
C THR A 179 -12.99 17.87 8.39
N VAL A 180 -11.66 17.90 8.34
CA VAL A 180 -10.84 16.70 8.59
C VAL A 180 -10.78 16.46 10.09
N PRO A 181 -10.96 15.20 10.56
CA PRO A 181 -10.78 14.83 11.96
C PRO A 181 -9.40 15.26 12.51
N PRO A 182 -9.23 15.37 13.84
CA PRO A 182 -7.96 15.77 14.43
C PRO A 182 -6.78 14.94 13.90
N CYS A 183 -5.71 15.63 13.53
CA CYS A 183 -4.49 15.01 13.02
C CYS A 183 -3.82 14.18 14.12
N TYR A 184 -3.77 12.86 13.98
CA TYR A 184 -3.13 12.02 14.99
C TYR A 184 -1.59 12.11 14.93
N ALA A 185 -1.00 12.51 13.80
CA ALA A 185 0.44 12.66 13.68
C ALA A 185 1.00 13.70 14.66
N LEU A 186 0.22 14.75 14.97
CA LEU A 186 0.54 15.74 16.01
C LEU A 186 0.67 15.12 17.41
N LYS A 187 0.07 13.96 17.64
CA LYS A 187 0.19 13.20 18.90
C LYS A 187 1.24 12.10 18.79
N VAL A 188 1.17 11.28 17.76
CA VAL A 188 2.01 10.09 17.61
C VAL A 188 3.48 10.44 17.41
N VAL A 189 3.80 11.46 16.62
CA VAL A 189 5.20 11.81 16.32
C VAL A 189 5.95 12.29 17.58
N PRO A 190 5.43 13.26 18.38
CA PRO A 190 6.09 13.65 19.62
C PRO A 190 6.17 12.53 20.66
N GLU A 191 5.11 11.72 20.82
CA GLU A 191 5.09 10.61 21.79
C GLU A 191 6.09 9.51 21.41
N LEU A 192 6.19 9.18 20.12
CA LEU A 192 7.17 8.20 19.63
C LEU A 192 8.60 8.69 19.82
N ALA A 193 8.88 9.97 19.53
CA ALA A 193 10.18 10.58 19.79
C ALA A 193 10.51 10.63 21.29
N ALA A 194 9.53 10.94 22.14
CA ALA A 194 9.71 10.94 23.59
C ALA A 194 10.03 9.54 24.13
N ARG A 195 9.32 8.51 23.66
CA ARG A 195 9.58 7.12 24.03
C ARG A 195 10.95 6.64 23.54
N ALA A 196 11.37 7.05 22.34
CA ALA A 196 12.72 6.75 21.85
C ALA A 196 13.79 7.36 22.76
N ARG A 197 13.63 8.62 23.16
CA ARG A 197 14.54 9.29 24.11
C ARG A 197 14.60 8.59 25.46
N GLU A 198 13.47 8.15 25.99
CA GLU A 198 13.40 7.39 27.24
C GLU A 198 14.28 6.13 27.17
N HIS A 199 14.19 5.36 26.09
CA HIS A 199 15.03 4.18 25.89
C HIS A 199 16.50 4.52 25.61
N LEU A 200 16.77 5.62 24.90
CA LEU A 200 18.15 6.07 24.64
C LEU A 200 18.87 6.58 25.90
N ALA A 201 18.14 6.96 26.95
CA ALA A 201 18.72 7.38 28.22
C ALA A 201 19.52 6.25 28.89
N GLU A 202 19.20 4.99 28.60
CA GLU A 202 20.00 3.84 29.01
C GLU A 202 21.26 3.74 28.12
N PRO A 203 22.47 3.83 28.70
CA PRO A 203 23.71 3.70 27.94
C PRO A 203 23.81 2.34 27.25
N GLY A 204 24.23 2.33 25.98
CA GLY A 204 24.38 1.09 25.20
C GLY A 204 23.08 0.58 24.55
N THR A 205 21.91 1.13 24.89
CA THR A 205 20.65 0.78 24.24
C THR A 205 20.57 1.40 22.86
N ARG A 206 20.20 0.59 21.85
CA ARG A 206 19.94 1.04 20.47
C ARG A 206 18.44 0.99 20.21
N VAL A 207 17.92 1.99 19.49
CA VAL A 207 16.49 2.13 19.21
C VAL A 207 16.25 2.08 17.70
N VAL A 208 15.48 1.10 17.24
CA VAL A 208 15.00 1.02 15.86
C VAL A 208 13.53 1.40 15.82
N LEU A 209 13.23 2.53 15.20
CA LEU A 209 11.86 2.94 14.94
C LEU A 209 11.33 2.16 13.74
N SER A 210 10.32 1.31 13.96
CA SER A 210 9.68 0.56 12.87
C SER A 210 8.32 1.14 12.48
N GLY A 211 8.01 1.13 11.19
CA GLY A 211 6.76 1.66 10.67
C GLY A 211 6.25 0.88 9.46
N TYR A 212 5.00 0.43 9.52
CA TYR A 212 4.35 -0.35 8.46
C TYR A 212 3.38 0.50 7.65
N ASN A 213 3.40 0.37 6.33
CA ASN A 213 2.49 1.08 5.42
C ASN A 213 2.50 2.60 5.68
N LEU A 214 1.39 3.19 6.14
CA LEU A 214 1.30 4.61 6.49
C LEU A 214 2.04 4.95 7.79
N GLY A 215 2.20 3.98 8.68
CA GLY A 215 3.03 4.12 9.87
C GLY A 215 4.49 4.45 9.54
N SER A 216 4.99 4.03 8.38
CA SER A 216 6.32 4.41 7.90
C SER A 216 6.51 5.93 7.84
N LEU A 217 5.49 6.69 7.48
CA LEU A 217 5.59 8.15 7.40
C LEU A 217 5.73 8.79 8.80
N LEU A 218 4.99 8.26 9.79
CA LEU A 218 5.08 8.71 11.17
C LEU A 218 6.45 8.40 11.77
N THR A 219 6.93 7.19 11.52
CA THR A 219 8.25 6.72 11.94
C THR A 219 9.34 7.62 11.36
N LEU A 220 9.24 8.00 10.08
CA LEU A 220 10.20 8.91 9.44
C LEU A 220 10.13 10.32 9.99
N MET A 221 8.93 10.86 10.23
CA MET A 221 8.79 12.18 10.87
C MET A 221 9.33 12.17 12.30
N ALA A 222 9.13 11.09 13.05
CA ALA A 222 9.70 10.93 14.39
C ALA A 222 11.23 10.82 14.33
N ALA A 223 11.78 10.07 13.37
CA ALA A 223 13.22 9.98 13.15
C ALA A 223 13.83 11.34 12.75
N ALA A 224 13.20 12.09 11.85
CA ALA A 224 13.63 13.44 11.48
C ALA A 224 13.61 14.39 12.68
N ARG A 225 12.59 14.29 13.53
CA ARG A 225 12.53 15.05 14.79
C ARG A 225 13.67 14.67 15.74
N LEU A 226 13.95 13.38 15.90
CA LEU A 226 15.07 12.91 16.73
C LEU A 226 16.41 13.37 16.18
N ALA A 227 16.63 13.32 14.87
CA ALA A 227 17.85 13.82 14.23
C ALA A 227 18.08 15.31 14.49
N ALA A 228 17.00 16.11 14.58
CA ALA A 228 17.09 17.53 14.91
C ALA A 228 17.27 17.84 16.42
N GLU A 229 16.82 16.94 17.30
CA GLU A 229 16.77 17.19 18.76
C GLU A 229 17.87 16.45 19.55
N LEU A 230 18.42 15.34 19.04
CA LEU A 230 19.40 14.51 19.75
C LEU A 230 20.85 14.96 19.53
N PRO A 231 21.72 14.78 20.53
CA PRO A 231 23.16 14.89 20.32
C PRO A 231 23.68 13.74 19.44
N PRO A 232 24.83 13.91 18.73
CA PRO A 232 25.36 12.89 17.82
C PRO A 232 25.55 11.49 18.45
N ALA A 233 25.98 11.42 19.71
CA ALA A 233 26.20 10.17 20.45
C ALA A 233 24.89 9.39 20.77
N ASP A 234 23.74 10.06 20.75
CA ASP A 234 22.44 9.38 20.89
C ASP A 234 21.89 9.01 19.52
N LEU A 235 22.08 9.88 18.52
CA LEU A 235 21.63 9.67 17.16
C LEU A 235 22.32 8.47 16.49
N GLU A 236 23.59 8.19 16.81
CA GLU A 236 24.31 7.01 16.31
C GLU A 236 23.68 5.67 16.73
N ARG A 237 22.84 5.69 17.77
CA ARG A 237 22.11 4.53 18.31
C ARG A 237 20.68 4.44 17.79
N VAL A 238 20.28 5.35 16.90
CA VAL A 238 18.95 5.37 16.28
C VAL A 238 19.01 4.79 14.87
N GLY A 239 18.02 3.96 14.56
CA GLY A 239 17.78 3.41 13.23
C GLY A 239 16.30 3.45 12.86
N VAL A 240 16.03 3.24 11.57
CA VAL A 240 14.67 3.23 11.03
C VAL A 240 14.45 1.97 10.21
N LEU A 241 13.30 1.32 10.42
CA LEU A 241 12.81 0.22 9.59
C LEU A 241 11.43 0.55 9.03
N THR A 242 11.29 0.68 7.72
CA THR A 242 9.99 0.83 7.07
C THR A 242 9.63 -0.45 6.31
N ALA A 243 8.34 -0.76 6.20
CA ALA A 243 7.89 -1.94 5.45
C ALA A 243 6.59 -1.64 4.70
N GLY A 244 6.56 -1.98 3.41
CA GLY A 244 5.41 -1.71 2.56
C GLY A 244 5.10 -0.22 2.43
N SER A 245 6.10 0.66 2.50
CA SER A 245 5.89 2.11 2.57
C SER A 245 5.45 2.72 1.23
N PRO A 246 4.40 3.56 1.20
CA PRO A 246 4.00 4.33 0.02
C PRO A 246 4.80 5.62 -0.19
N LEU A 247 5.91 5.81 0.53
CA LEU A 247 6.65 7.09 0.58
C LEU A 247 7.03 7.58 -0.82
N GLN A 248 7.85 6.81 -1.53
CA GLN A 248 8.45 7.29 -2.78
C GLN A 248 7.46 7.40 -3.93
N TRP A 249 6.70 6.34 -4.21
CA TRP A 249 5.84 6.33 -5.39
C TRP A 249 4.55 7.13 -5.19
N GLY A 250 4.08 7.31 -3.95
CA GLY A 250 2.82 7.97 -3.64
C GLY A 250 3.00 9.32 -2.97
N TYR A 251 3.49 9.31 -1.73
CA TYR A 251 3.42 10.48 -0.84
C TYR A 251 4.41 11.60 -1.22
N GLN A 252 5.66 11.29 -1.58
CA GLN A 252 6.60 12.30 -2.04
C GLN A 252 6.11 13.02 -3.31
N ARG A 253 5.39 12.31 -4.19
CA ARG A 253 4.84 12.89 -5.43
C ARG A 253 3.62 13.75 -5.19
N ALA A 254 2.75 13.33 -4.27
CA ALA A 254 1.54 14.06 -3.94
C ALA A 254 1.83 15.27 -3.01
N PHE A 255 2.83 15.16 -2.15
CA PHE A 255 3.15 16.14 -1.11
C PHE A 255 4.65 16.45 -1.02
N PRO A 256 5.28 16.92 -2.10
CA PRO A 256 6.74 17.15 -2.14
C PRO A 256 7.20 18.21 -1.13
N ALA A 257 6.32 19.14 -0.74
CA ALA A 257 6.65 20.16 0.27
C ALA A 257 6.74 19.59 1.70
N LEU A 258 6.00 18.52 2.01
CA LEU A 258 6.06 17.88 3.32
C LEU A 258 7.20 16.86 3.41
N LEU A 259 7.47 16.17 2.29
CA LEU A 259 8.45 15.09 2.20
C LEU A 259 9.46 15.41 1.08
N PRO A 260 10.19 16.55 1.18
CA PRO A 260 11.16 16.93 0.16
C PRO A 260 12.30 15.92 0.14
N GLN A 261 12.77 15.61 -1.07
CA GLN A 261 13.79 14.60 -1.29
C GLN A 261 15.08 14.95 -0.53
N GLU A 262 15.47 16.23 -0.51
CA GLU A 262 16.66 16.73 0.18
C GLU A 262 16.59 16.56 1.70
N ALA A 263 15.39 16.55 2.30
CA ALA A 263 15.24 16.26 3.73
C ALA A 263 15.36 14.76 4.03
N LEU A 264 14.89 13.91 3.12
CA LEU A 264 14.99 12.45 3.28
C LEU A 264 16.41 11.96 3.04
N GLU A 265 17.13 12.56 2.09
CA GLU A 265 18.57 12.32 1.87
C GLU A 265 19.38 12.73 3.10
N ARG A 266 19.14 13.91 3.65
CA ARG A 266 19.77 14.35 4.90
C ARG A 266 19.44 13.42 6.06
N LEU A 267 18.18 13.02 6.23
CA LEU A 267 17.81 12.06 7.26
C LEU A 267 18.53 10.71 7.08
N PHE A 268 18.67 10.22 5.85
CA PHE A 268 19.41 8.99 5.57
C PHE A 268 20.89 9.12 5.96
N ALA A 269 21.51 10.27 5.68
CA ALA A 269 22.89 10.57 6.03
C ALA A 269 23.09 10.82 7.55
N ASP A 270 22.18 11.54 8.20
CA ASP A 270 22.18 11.79 9.65
C ASP A 270 22.08 10.46 10.44
N LEU A 271 21.37 9.49 9.87
CA LEU A 271 21.29 8.12 10.38
C LEU A 271 22.44 7.23 9.88
N ASP A 272 23.41 7.75 9.13
CA ASP A 272 24.56 7.01 8.60
C ASP A 272 24.12 5.70 7.91
N GLY A 273 23.10 5.81 7.06
CA GLY A 273 22.51 4.71 6.32
C GLY A 273 21.73 3.68 7.15
N ARG A 274 21.48 3.91 8.44
CA ARG A 274 20.67 3.05 9.34
C ARG A 274 19.15 3.12 9.08
N TRP A 275 18.75 3.50 7.88
CA TRP A 275 17.37 3.41 7.41
C TRP A 275 17.23 2.25 6.43
N ARG A 276 16.49 1.22 6.87
CA ARG A 276 16.15 0.03 6.08
C ARG A 276 14.69 0.03 5.68
N ALA A 277 14.39 -0.37 4.44
CA ALA A 277 13.03 -0.41 3.92
C ALA A 277 12.74 -1.75 3.25
N LEU A 278 11.84 -2.55 3.83
CA LEU A 278 11.38 -3.81 3.24
C LEU A 278 10.31 -3.53 2.18
N CYS A 279 10.51 -4.07 0.98
CA CYS A 279 9.63 -3.84 -0.17
C CYS A 279 9.47 -5.09 -1.03
N ARG A 280 8.33 -5.19 -1.71
CA ARG A 280 8.01 -6.25 -2.67
C ARG A 280 7.50 -5.66 -3.98
N GLY A 281 7.89 -6.24 -5.10
CA GLY A 281 7.35 -5.83 -6.41
C GLY A 281 5.88 -6.19 -6.64
N THR A 282 5.37 -7.17 -5.90
CA THR A 282 3.98 -7.62 -5.88
C THR A 282 3.09 -6.76 -4.98
N ASP A 283 3.67 -5.92 -4.12
CA ASP A 283 2.93 -4.93 -3.34
C ASP A 283 2.30 -3.91 -4.30
N ILE A 284 1.16 -3.31 -3.96
CA ILE A 284 0.54 -2.23 -4.74
C ILE A 284 0.66 -0.87 -4.05
N PHE A 285 0.90 -0.88 -2.74
CA PHE A 285 1.01 0.31 -1.90
C PHE A 285 2.44 0.57 -1.44
N GLY A 286 3.26 -0.46 -1.25
CA GLY A 286 4.68 -0.33 -0.85
C GLY A 286 5.62 -0.10 -2.02
N GLY A 287 6.93 -0.10 -1.83
CA GLY A 287 7.90 0.00 -2.93
C GLY A 287 9.28 0.38 -2.41
N GLY A 288 10.23 0.56 -3.32
CA GLY A 288 11.52 1.18 -2.97
C GLY A 288 11.28 2.56 -2.36
N VAL A 289 12.04 2.88 -1.33
CA VAL A 289 11.89 4.10 -0.54
C VAL A 289 13.11 4.98 -0.71
N THR A 290 14.28 4.35 -0.63
CA THR A 290 15.59 5.00 -0.74
C THR A 290 16.22 4.79 -2.11
N THR A 291 15.66 3.94 -2.98
CA THR A 291 16.20 3.62 -4.30
C THR A 291 15.17 3.64 -5.43
N TRP A 292 15.61 3.98 -6.64
CA TRP A 292 14.77 4.08 -7.85
C TRP A 292 15.56 3.78 -9.13
N ARG A 293 14.86 3.83 -10.28
CA ARG A 293 15.42 3.60 -11.64
C ARG A 293 16.18 2.28 -11.73
N HIS A 294 15.54 1.22 -11.25
CA HIS A 294 16.09 -0.12 -11.23
C HIS A 294 16.32 -0.68 -12.64
N SER A 295 17.45 -1.33 -12.85
CA SER A 295 17.80 -2.08 -14.05
C SER A 295 18.63 -3.29 -13.68
N VAL A 296 18.57 -4.36 -14.47
CA VAL A 296 19.39 -5.55 -14.25
C VAL A 296 20.47 -5.62 -15.33
N ALA A 297 21.72 -5.79 -14.90
CA ALA A 297 22.86 -6.02 -15.78
C ALA A 297 23.90 -6.86 -15.03
N ASP A 298 24.59 -7.76 -15.73
CA ASP A 298 25.63 -8.62 -15.16
C ASP A 298 25.19 -9.44 -13.94
N ARG A 299 23.94 -9.92 -13.95
CA ARG A 299 23.30 -10.62 -12.82
C ARG A 299 23.24 -9.81 -11.51
N ARG A 300 23.29 -8.48 -11.62
CA ARG A 300 23.17 -7.54 -10.51
C ARG A 300 21.98 -6.62 -10.76
N LEU A 301 21.32 -6.24 -9.67
CA LEU A 301 20.36 -5.16 -9.66
C LEU A 301 21.13 -3.85 -9.50
N HIS A 302 20.95 -2.92 -10.43
CA HIS A 302 21.48 -1.56 -10.36
C HIS A 302 20.35 -0.57 -10.16
N GLY A 303 20.65 0.55 -9.51
CA GLY A 303 19.72 1.65 -9.37
C GLY A 303 20.42 2.92 -8.91
N VAL A 304 19.62 3.92 -8.60
CA VAL A 304 20.06 5.15 -7.93
C VAL A 304 19.46 5.16 -6.54
N GLY A 305 20.22 5.52 -5.51
CA GLY A 305 19.71 5.59 -4.16
C GLY A 305 20.45 6.57 -3.27
N PHE A 306 19.90 6.80 -2.09
CA PHE A 306 20.52 7.65 -1.07
C PHE A 306 21.87 7.09 -0.62
N LEU A 307 22.82 7.99 -0.34
CA LEU A 307 24.15 7.64 0.12
C LEU A 307 24.36 8.07 1.59
N PRO A 308 25.11 7.31 2.41
CA PRO A 308 25.36 7.66 3.80
C PRO A 308 26.13 8.97 4.01
N ASP A 309 26.94 9.38 3.03
CA ASP A 309 27.68 10.64 3.00
C ASP A 309 26.83 11.83 2.51
N GLY A 310 25.57 11.59 2.15
CA GLY A 310 24.62 12.59 1.70
C GLY A 310 24.36 12.55 0.19
N GLY A 311 23.20 13.08 -0.20
CA GLY A 311 22.75 13.07 -1.60
C GLY A 311 22.35 11.67 -2.08
N PHE A 312 22.48 11.45 -3.39
CA PHE A 312 22.13 10.19 -4.03
C PHE A 312 23.10 9.83 -5.15
N GLY A 313 23.24 8.54 -5.42
CA GLY A 313 24.16 8.04 -6.43
C GLY A 313 23.89 6.59 -6.83
N PRO A 314 24.76 6.01 -7.67
CA PRO A 314 24.61 4.65 -8.15
C PRO A 314 24.77 3.63 -7.01
N VAL A 315 23.85 2.68 -6.95
CA VAL A 315 23.88 1.55 -6.00
C VAL A 315 23.68 0.25 -6.77
N SER A 316 24.28 -0.84 -6.29
CA SER A 316 24.08 -2.18 -6.88
C SER A 316 23.95 -3.26 -5.82
N ALA A 317 23.19 -4.31 -6.15
CA ALA A 317 22.93 -5.44 -5.28
C ALA A 317 23.03 -6.76 -6.04
N THR A 318 23.48 -7.80 -5.34
CA THR A 318 23.39 -9.20 -5.75
C THR A 318 22.41 -9.91 -4.83
N ALA A 319 21.61 -10.82 -5.39
CA ALA A 319 20.70 -11.62 -4.59
C ALA A 319 21.52 -12.48 -3.62
N ASP A 320 21.06 -12.57 -2.38
CA ASP A 320 21.63 -13.50 -1.41
C ASP A 320 21.10 -14.93 -1.63
N GLY A 321 21.48 -15.87 -0.76
CA GLY A 321 21.01 -17.26 -0.86
C GLY A 321 19.49 -17.43 -0.67
N THR A 322 18.81 -16.42 -0.13
CA THR A 322 17.34 -16.41 0.04
C THR A 322 16.62 -15.68 -1.08
N GLY A 323 17.34 -15.04 -2.01
CA GLY A 323 16.76 -14.26 -3.10
C GLY A 323 16.49 -12.80 -2.74
N VAL A 324 16.89 -12.34 -1.56
CA VAL A 324 16.74 -10.94 -1.14
C VAL A 324 17.78 -10.08 -1.85
N LEU A 325 17.34 -8.93 -2.37
CA LEU A 325 18.19 -7.92 -2.99
C LEU A 325 18.24 -6.68 -2.09
N ILE A 326 19.37 -6.48 -1.40
CA ILE A 326 19.61 -5.28 -0.58
C ILE A 326 20.28 -4.21 -1.45
N LEU A 327 19.49 -3.25 -1.93
CA LEU A 327 19.93 -2.15 -2.77
C LEU A 327 19.89 -0.85 -1.96
N GLY A 328 21.06 -0.32 -1.60
CA GLY A 328 21.13 0.86 -0.72
C GLY A 328 20.47 0.60 0.63
N GLY A 329 19.42 1.37 0.96
CA GLY A 329 18.58 1.15 2.13
C GLY A 329 17.39 0.20 1.90
N ASP A 330 17.09 -0.17 0.66
CA ASP A 330 15.90 -0.96 0.31
C ASP A 330 16.21 -2.45 0.24
N HIS A 331 15.43 -3.25 0.95
CA HIS A 331 15.47 -4.71 0.94
C HIS A 331 14.29 -5.21 0.09
N TRP A 332 14.60 -5.67 -1.12
CA TRP A 332 13.63 -6.26 -2.02
C TRP A 332 13.45 -7.73 -1.67
N LEU A 333 12.26 -8.08 -1.21
CA LEU A 333 11.91 -9.43 -0.78
C LEU A 333 11.29 -10.24 -1.92
N PRO A 334 11.66 -11.52 -2.07
CA PRO A 334 10.99 -12.42 -3.01
C PRO A 334 9.51 -12.60 -2.62
N ASP A 335 8.64 -12.75 -3.62
CA ASP A 335 7.21 -12.99 -3.40
C ASP A 335 6.65 -13.78 -4.58
N PRO A 336 6.41 -15.10 -4.42
CA PRO A 336 5.91 -15.74 -3.20
C PRO A 336 6.94 -16.00 -2.11
N LEU A 337 6.52 -15.84 -0.85
CA LEU A 337 7.30 -16.27 0.31
C LEU A 337 7.57 -17.78 0.20
N ARG A 338 8.85 -18.14 0.33
CA ARG A 338 9.30 -19.53 0.27
C ARG A 338 8.75 -20.32 1.45
N GLY A 339 8.42 -21.58 1.18
CA GLY A 339 7.98 -22.50 2.22
C GLY A 339 9.03 -22.62 3.34
N PRO A 340 8.60 -22.97 4.56
CA PRO A 340 9.47 -22.87 5.71
C PRO A 340 10.66 -23.83 5.64
N THR A 341 11.86 -23.31 5.88
CA THR A 341 13.08 -24.09 6.11
C THR A 341 13.13 -24.52 7.59
N GLY A 342 12.27 -25.47 8.00
CA GLY A 342 12.28 -26.05 9.34
C GLY A 342 11.17 -25.58 10.29
N ARG A 343 11.50 -25.29 11.56
CA ARG A 343 10.59 -25.20 12.73
C ARG A 343 9.58 -24.04 12.73
N HIS A 344 9.62 -23.13 11.76
CA HIS A 344 8.71 -22.00 11.68
C HIS A 344 7.54 -22.33 10.73
N ARG A 345 6.27 -22.29 11.16
CA ARG A 345 5.11 -22.56 10.28
C ARG A 345 4.64 -21.30 9.56
N TRP A 346 5.17 -21.03 8.37
CA TRP A 346 4.79 -19.87 7.58
C TRP A 346 4.13 -20.38 6.31
N ALA A 347 2.96 -19.83 5.96
CA ALA A 347 2.23 -20.28 4.79
C ALA A 347 2.97 -19.78 3.54
N PRO A 348 3.47 -20.66 2.67
CA PRO A 348 4.06 -20.23 1.41
C PRO A 348 3.00 -19.55 0.53
N GLY A 349 3.45 -18.60 -0.29
CA GLY A 349 2.58 -17.97 -1.28
C GLY A 349 2.80 -16.47 -1.43
N VAL A 350 2.00 -15.88 -2.31
CA VAL A 350 2.09 -14.46 -2.67
C VAL A 350 1.47 -13.59 -1.57
N LEU A 351 2.29 -12.86 -0.83
CA LEU A 351 1.90 -12.03 0.30
C LEU A 351 1.52 -10.59 -0.10
N LYS A 352 2.07 -10.06 -1.20
CA LYS A 352 1.83 -8.68 -1.66
C LYS A 352 2.13 -7.67 -0.54
N HIS A 353 1.14 -6.85 -0.17
CA HIS A 353 1.20 -5.82 0.87
C HIS A 353 0.98 -6.36 2.31
N GLN A 354 1.10 -7.66 2.55
CA GLN A 354 0.81 -8.26 3.86
C GLN A 354 2.06 -8.89 4.46
N ASP A 355 2.12 -8.92 5.79
CA ASP A 355 3.05 -9.78 6.54
C ASP A 355 4.52 -9.65 6.10
N TYR A 356 5.08 -8.44 6.16
CA TYR A 356 6.54 -8.26 6.06
C TYR A 356 7.27 -8.72 7.33
N VAL A 357 6.58 -8.69 8.48
CA VAL A 357 7.13 -9.10 9.79
C VAL A 357 7.27 -10.60 9.90
N VAL A 358 6.60 -11.35 9.01
CA VAL A 358 6.95 -12.76 8.91
C VAL A 358 8.36 -12.76 8.33
N ASP A 359 8.62 -12.49 7.05
CA ASP A 359 9.94 -12.62 6.39
C ASP A 359 11.20 -12.58 7.31
N ALA A 360 12.07 -13.60 7.24
CA ALA A 360 13.28 -13.67 8.07
C ALA A 360 14.21 -12.46 7.86
N GLU A 361 14.09 -11.80 6.72
CA GLU A 361 14.78 -10.55 6.43
C GLU A 361 14.36 -9.40 7.36
N TRP A 362 13.22 -9.49 8.05
CA TRP A 362 12.79 -8.53 9.07
C TRP A 362 13.84 -8.41 10.17
N ASP A 363 14.26 -9.52 10.76
CA ASP A 363 15.23 -9.53 11.86
C ASP A 363 16.60 -9.03 11.38
N HIS A 364 16.97 -9.38 10.14
CA HIS A 364 18.17 -8.88 9.48
C HIS A 364 18.13 -7.35 9.31
N ALA A 365 17.03 -6.82 8.80
CA ALA A 365 16.84 -5.39 8.60
C ALA A 365 16.79 -4.61 9.93
N VAL A 366 16.22 -5.18 10.99
CA VAL A 366 16.29 -4.60 12.35
C VAL A 366 17.74 -4.52 12.82
N ALA A 367 18.52 -5.58 12.71
CA ALA A 367 19.92 -5.58 13.11
C ALA A 367 20.77 -4.58 12.31
N MET A 368 20.55 -4.49 11.00
CA MET A 368 21.21 -3.51 10.14
C MET A 368 20.81 -2.07 10.48
N ALA A 369 19.52 -1.82 10.76
CA ALA A 369 19.04 -0.51 11.23
C ALA A 369 19.59 -0.18 12.62
N ALA A 370 19.77 -1.16 13.50
CA ALA A 370 20.41 -0.95 14.79
C ALA A 370 21.91 -0.65 14.67
N GLY A 371 22.54 -0.85 13.51
CA GLY A 371 24.00 -0.72 13.34
C GLY A 371 24.80 -1.93 13.86
N LEU A 372 24.15 -3.09 13.98
CA LEU A 372 24.78 -4.34 14.44
C LEU A 372 25.33 -5.21 13.28
N GLY A 373 25.26 -4.71 12.04
CA GLY A 373 25.74 -5.42 10.85
C GLY A 373 24.80 -6.55 10.40
N LYS A 374 25.33 -7.50 9.60
CA LYS A 374 24.60 -8.72 9.21
C LYS A 374 24.58 -9.69 10.39
N PRO A 375 23.42 -10.04 10.98
CA PRO A 375 23.36 -11.17 11.90
C PRO A 375 23.85 -12.43 11.16
N SER A 376 24.70 -13.22 11.82
CA SER A 376 25.04 -14.54 11.30
C SER A 376 23.74 -15.33 11.13
N TRP A 377 23.47 -15.81 9.92
CA TRP A 377 22.41 -16.78 9.69
C TRP A 377 22.69 -17.99 10.57
N GLY A 378 21.94 -18.13 11.66
CA GLY A 378 22.19 -19.16 12.67
C GLY A 378 22.67 -18.54 13.98
N GLU A 379 21.71 -18.03 14.74
CA GLU A 379 21.42 -18.40 16.12
C GLU A 379 20.52 -17.28 16.64
N GLN A 380 19.23 -17.59 16.84
CA GLN A 380 18.59 -17.02 18.02
C GLN A 380 19.54 -17.39 19.15
N GLY A 381 20.35 -16.43 19.60
CA GLY A 381 21.24 -16.62 20.73
C GLY A 381 20.39 -17.30 21.79
N SER A 382 20.74 -18.53 22.12
CA SER A 382 20.02 -19.29 23.12
C SER A 382 19.94 -18.38 24.34
N LEU A 383 18.72 -17.99 24.73
CA LEU A 383 18.47 -17.27 25.98
C LEU A 383 18.98 -18.03 27.21
N PHE A 384 19.42 -19.28 27.00
CA PHE A 384 20.14 -20.11 27.94
C PHE A 384 21.53 -20.40 27.35
N GLY A 385 22.53 -19.62 27.77
CA GLY A 385 23.92 -20.06 27.70
C GLY A 385 24.08 -21.39 28.42
N ASP A 386 25.04 -22.20 27.97
CA ASP A 386 25.49 -23.46 28.58
C ASP A 386 24.78 -24.74 28.10
N PHE A 387 25.04 -25.13 26.84
CA PHE A 387 25.26 -26.56 26.58
C PHE A 387 26.52 -26.75 25.74
N PRO A 388 27.50 -27.57 26.18
CA PRO A 388 28.68 -27.85 25.40
C PRO A 388 28.31 -28.66 24.15
N PRO A 389 29.05 -28.49 23.03
CA PRO A 389 28.80 -29.24 21.82
C PRO A 389 28.95 -30.74 22.08
N LYS A 390 27.96 -31.53 21.64
CA LYS A 390 28.08 -32.98 21.60
C LYS A 390 29.20 -33.34 20.62
N ARG A 391 30.17 -34.11 21.12
CA ARG A 391 31.30 -34.68 20.37
C ARG A 391 30.84 -35.59 19.23
#